data_AF-A0A952TNS9-F1
#
_entry.id   AF-A0A952TNS9-F1
#
_cell.length_a   1.000
_cell.length_b   1.000
_cell.length_c   1.000
_cell.angle_alpha   90.00
_cell.angle_beta   90.00
_cell.angle_gamma   90.00
#
_symmetry.space_group_name_H-M   'P 1'
#
loop_
_entity.id
_entity.type
_entity.pdbx_description
1 polymer ?
#
loop_
_entity_poly.entity_id
_entity_poly.type
_entity_poly.pdbx_seq_one_letter_code
_entity_poly.pdbx_strand_id
1 'polypeptide(L)'
;HVYSTLYRTYFDGEEFRRNRKLLTLIPLGLFFAGVLLYAIHPLWFWRTLAYVAVFHFIRQQYGFLRLYAREENPTPLERHSATAVIYAATLYPLLYWHSRTDRDFHWFLAGDFWTAVPEGLAQAGFVVYLGVIALYLFTETRASLRRGGFNLPKNGIVFGTLLSWYLGIVHFNLDLVFTITNVVSHGIPYLALIWVYGARRRERGELVGASHFVSRVIGIPAFFGLLLLFAYVEEGFWAGFVWREHLAAFPIFAELPPLTSHEALSLLVPLLALPQATHYVLDGFIWRIKDPEATWTDVLWGRT
;
A
#
# COMPACT_ATOMS: atom_id res chain seq x y z
N HIS A 1 -5.71 -2.16 6.86
CA HIS A 1 -4.73 -1.20 6.30
C HIS A 1 -5.46 -0.05 5.59
N VAL A 2 -6.21 -0.29 4.51
CA VAL A 2 -7.01 0.72 3.78
C VAL A 2 -7.79 1.67 4.71
N TYR A 3 -8.59 1.13 5.63
CA TYR A 3 -9.41 1.93 6.54
C TYR A 3 -8.63 2.81 7.52
N SER A 4 -7.33 2.55 7.75
CA SER A 4 -6.56 3.41 8.66
C SER A 4 -6.32 4.80 8.08
N THR A 5 -6.48 5.00 6.76
CA THR A 5 -6.46 6.34 6.16
C THR A 5 -7.57 7.24 6.72
N LEU A 6 -8.73 6.69 7.10
CA LEU A 6 -9.82 7.47 7.67
C LEU A 6 -9.39 8.26 8.91
N TYR A 7 -8.56 7.66 9.76
CA TYR A 7 -8.05 8.28 10.98
C TYR A 7 -7.22 9.53 10.74
N ARG A 8 -6.42 9.52 9.67
CA ARG A 8 -5.55 10.64 9.29
C ARG A 8 -6.27 11.71 8.46
N THR A 9 -7.46 11.38 7.94
CA THR A 9 -8.16 12.22 6.97
C THR A 9 -9.57 12.55 7.44
N TYR A 10 -10.54 11.70 7.17
CA TYR A 10 -11.96 11.98 7.39
C TYR A 10 -12.36 12.13 8.87
N PHE A 11 -11.69 11.42 9.78
CA PHE A 11 -11.95 11.52 11.23
C PHE A 11 -11.21 12.67 11.91
N ASP A 12 -10.32 13.35 11.18
CA ASP A 12 -9.63 14.54 11.62
C ASP A 12 -10.28 15.77 10.99
N GLY A 13 -11.05 16.52 11.79
CA GLY A 13 -11.79 17.66 11.29
C GLY A 13 -10.91 18.77 10.70
N GLU A 14 -9.67 18.91 11.17
CA GLU A 14 -8.73 19.90 10.65
C GLU A 14 -8.15 19.47 9.30
N GLU A 15 -7.64 18.23 9.21
CA GLU A 15 -7.13 17.70 7.94
C GLU A 15 -8.25 17.60 6.89
N PHE A 16 -9.48 17.27 7.30
CA PHE A 16 -10.62 17.27 6.41
C PHE A 16 -10.90 18.66 5.84
N ARG A 17 -10.96 19.70 6.70
CA ARG A 17 -11.17 21.08 6.23
C ARG A 17 -10.03 21.53 5.31
N ARG A 18 -8.78 21.25 5.68
CA ARG A 18 -7.59 21.65 4.91
C ARG A 18 -7.52 20.99 3.53
N ASN A 19 -7.96 19.73 3.42
CA ASN A 19 -7.88 18.97 2.18
C ASN A 19 -9.27 18.63 1.60
N ARG A 20 -10.32 19.40 1.94
CA ARG A 20 -11.72 19.06 1.64
C ARG A 20 -11.96 18.71 0.17
N LYS A 21 -11.44 19.53 -0.74
CA LYS A 21 -11.56 19.28 -2.20
C LYS A 21 -10.95 17.93 -2.57
N LEU A 22 -9.77 17.63 -2.04
CA LEU A 22 -9.04 16.41 -2.33
C LEU A 22 -9.76 15.17 -1.78
N LEU A 23 -10.22 15.25 -0.52
CA LEU A 23 -10.92 14.16 0.17
C LEU A 23 -12.37 13.95 -0.30
N THR A 24 -12.89 14.81 -1.19
CA THR A 24 -14.23 14.66 -1.76
C THR A 24 -14.18 14.34 -3.24
N LEU A 25 -13.37 15.07 -4.01
CA LEU A 25 -13.29 14.89 -5.46
C LEU A 25 -12.55 13.62 -5.87
N ILE A 26 -11.54 13.16 -5.11
CA ILE A 26 -10.82 11.93 -5.46
C ILE A 26 -11.73 10.70 -5.34
N PRO A 27 -12.42 10.43 -4.20
CA PRO A 27 -13.35 9.31 -4.12
C PRO A 27 -14.45 9.39 -5.19
N LEU A 28 -15.04 10.56 -5.41
CA LEU A 28 -16.07 10.72 -6.44
C LEU A 28 -15.53 10.42 -7.84
N GLY A 29 -14.37 10.98 -8.20
CA GLY A 29 -13.72 10.73 -9.49
C GLY A 29 -13.36 9.25 -9.69
N LEU A 30 -12.84 8.60 -8.65
CA LEU A 30 -12.51 7.17 -8.69
C LEU A 30 -13.75 6.30 -8.81
N PHE A 31 -14.84 6.66 -8.14
CA PHE A 31 -16.11 5.96 -8.29
C PHE A 31 -16.62 6.03 -9.72
N PHE A 32 -16.74 7.23 -10.30
CA PHE A 32 -17.22 7.38 -11.67
C PHE A 32 -16.28 6.74 -12.70
N ALA A 33 -14.97 6.90 -12.55
CA ALA A 33 -14.00 6.24 -13.42
C ALA A 33 -14.09 4.71 -13.31
N GLY A 34 -14.26 4.19 -12.09
CA GLY A 34 -14.44 2.76 -11.83
C GLY A 34 -15.71 2.21 -12.47
N VAL A 35 -16.83 2.93 -12.35
CA VAL A 35 -18.11 2.59 -13.01
C VAL A 35 -17.93 2.52 -14.52
N LEU A 36 -17.31 3.53 -15.12
CA LEU A 36 -17.07 3.55 -16.57
C LEU A 36 -16.18 2.38 -17.03
N LEU A 37 -15.08 2.12 -16.32
CA LEU A 37 -14.18 1.01 -16.64
C LEU A 37 -14.86 -0.35 -16.51
N TYR A 38 -15.61 -0.57 -15.42
CA TYR A 38 -16.31 -1.83 -15.21
C TYR A 38 -17.41 -2.03 -16.24
N ALA A 39 -18.17 -0.97 -16.56
CA ALA A 39 -19.23 -1.01 -17.56
C ALA A 39 -18.69 -1.37 -18.96
N ILE A 40 -17.48 -0.92 -19.33
CA ILE A 40 -16.81 -1.32 -20.57
C ILE A 40 -16.42 -2.79 -20.52
N HIS A 41 -15.67 -3.20 -19.48
CA HIS A 41 -15.25 -4.58 -19.30
C HIS A 41 -14.79 -4.82 -17.85
N PRO A 42 -15.32 -5.82 -17.11
CA PRO A 42 -14.95 -6.06 -15.72
C PRO A 42 -13.44 -6.23 -15.52
N LEU A 43 -12.77 -7.00 -16.39
CA LEU A 43 -11.32 -7.22 -16.28
C LEU A 43 -10.50 -5.94 -16.46
N TRP A 44 -10.99 -4.95 -17.23
CA TRP A 44 -10.27 -3.69 -17.40
C TRP A 44 -10.27 -2.89 -16.10
N PHE A 45 -11.40 -2.85 -15.40
CA PHE A 45 -11.49 -2.28 -14.06
C PHE A 45 -10.50 -2.93 -13.10
N TRP A 46 -10.52 -4.26 -12.97
CA TRP A 46 -9.69 -4.98 -12.02
C TRP A 46 -8.21 -4.89 -12.34
N ARG A 47 -7.84 -4.95 -13.62
CA ARG A 47 -6.47 -4.73 -14.09
C ARG A 47 -5.99 -3.32 -13.78
N THR A 48 -6.80 -2.30 -14.05
CA THR A 48 -6.45 -0.92 -13.71
C THR A 48 -6.27 -0.76 -12.20
N LEU A 49 -7.18 -1.30 -11.39
CA LEU A 49 -7.06 -1.26 -9.94
C LEU A 49 -5.80 -1.99 -9.45
N ALA A 50 -5.45 -3.14 -10.04
CA ALA A 50 -4.24 -3.90 -9.72
C ALA A 50 -2.98 -3.08 -9.98
N TYR A 51 -2.87 -2.42 -11.14
CA TYR A 51 -1.70 -1.57 -11.41
C TYR A 51 -1.64 -0.31 -10.55
N VAL A 52 -2.79 0.26 -10.16
CA VAL A 52 -2.83 1.35 -9.18
C VAL A 52 -2.35 0.86 -7.80
N ALA A 53 -2.77 -0.34 -7.39
CA ALA A 53 -2.30 -0.98 -6.16
C ALA A 53 -0.79 -1.23 -6.19
N VAL A 54 -0.27 -1.81 -7.28
CA VAL A 54 1.16 -2.03 -7.49
C VAL A 54 1.94 -0.73 -7.38
N PHE A 55 1.49 0.32 -8.08
CA PHE A 55 2.13 1.63 -8.00
C PHE A 55 2.16 2.14 -6.56
N HIS A 56 1.03 2.08 -5.86
CA HIS A 56 0.94 2.46 -4.45
C HIS A 56 1.92 1.68 -3.56
N PHE A 57 1.99 0.35 -3.72
CA PHE A 57 2.89 -0.52 -2.96
C PHE A 57 4.36 -0.14 -3.18
N ILE A 58 4.77 0.08 -4.44
CA ILE A 58 6.13 0.51 -4.79
C ILE A 58 6.44 1.88 -4.17
N ARG A 59 5.52 2.84 -4.29
CA ARG A 59 5.70 4.19 -3.76
C ARG A 59 5.81 4.21 -2.24
N GLN A 60 5.09 3.32 -1.55
CA GLN A 60 5.23 3.19 -0.09
C GLN A 60 6.64 2.70 0.30
N GLN A 61 7.19 1.68 -0.37
CA GLN A 61 8.54 1.19 -0.07
C GLN A 61 9.60 2.27 -0.31
N TYR A 62 9.45 3.04 -1.39
CA TYR A 62 10.29 4.21 -1.64
C TYR A 62 10.13 5.27 -0.53
N GLY A 63 8.90 5.56 -0.12
CA GLY A 63 8.61 6.50 0.96
C GLY A 63 9.32 6.11 2.28
N PHE A 64 9.25 4.85 2.66
CA PHE A 64 9.96 4.35 3.84
C PHE A 64 11.48 4.43 3.70
N LEU A 65 12.05 4.07 2.55
CA LEU A 65 13.48 4.27 2.30
C LEU A 65 13.88 5.73 2.57
N ARG A 66 13.12 6.69 2.02
CA ARG A 66 13.40 8.12 2.22
C ARG A 66 13.25 8.54 3.68
N LEU A 67 12.27 8.01 4.39
CA LEU A 67 12.05 8.28 5.81
C LEU A 67 13.23 7.78 6.66
N TYR A 68 13.70 6.56 6.44
CA TYR A 68 14.77 5.96 7.24
C TYR A 68 16.18 6.39 6.82
N ALA A 69 16.34 6.93 5.61
CA ALA A 69 17.60 7.50 5.13
C ALA A 69 17.72 9.02 5.36
N ARG A 70 16.73 9.67 6.00
CA ARG A 70 16.63 11.14 6.07
C ARG A 70 17.79 11.83 6.80
N GLU A 71 18.35 11.17 7.81
CA GLU A 71 19.48 11.69 8.60
C GLU A 71 20.84 11.34 7.95
N GLU A 72 20.83 10.59 6.85
CA GLU A 72 22.06 10.31 6.11
C GLU A 72 22.45 11.50 5.25
N ASN A 73 23.75 11.74 5.13
CA ASN A 73 24.35 12.65 4.14
C ASN A 73 24.99 11.85 2.99
N PRO A 74 24.19 11.17 2.13
CA PRO A 74 24.72 10.32 1.09
C PRO A 74 25.29 11.14 -0.07
N THR A 75 26.31 10.59 -0.72
CA THR A 75 26.72 11.02 -2.06
C THR A 75 25.59 10.78 -3.06
N PRO A 76 25.60 11.44 -4.23
CA PRO A 76 24.64 11.15 -5.28
C PRO A 76 24.60 9.66 -5.65
N LEU A 77 25.76 8.99 -5.75
CA LEU A 77 25.80 7.58 -6.11
C LEU A 77 25.09 6.69 -5.07
N GLU A 78 25.36 6.89 -3.78
CA GLU A 78 24.71 6.15 -2.67
C GLU A 78 23.20 6.38 -2.64
N ARG A 79 22.74 7.61 -2.93
CA ARG A 79 21.32 7.93 -3.00
C ARG A 79 20.62 7.26 -4.18
N HIS A 80 21.27 7.28 -5.36
CA HIS A 80 20.70 6.66 -6.56
C HIS A 80 20.72 5.14 -6.46
N SER A 81 21.78 4.53 -5.92
CA SER A 81 21.83 3.07 -5.72
C SER A 81 20.75 2.60 -4.73
N ALA A 82 20.55 3.32 -3.61
CA ALA A 82 19.48 3.03 -2.66
C ALA A 82 18.08 3.15 -3.28
N THR A 83 17.88 4.15 -4.14
CA THR A 83 16.62 4.30 -4.88
C THR A 83 16.45 3.17 -5.90
N ALA A 84 17.49 2.87 -6.67
CA ALA A 84 17.47 1.85 -7.70
C ALA A 84 17.20 0.47 -7.12
N VAL A 85 17.77 0.12 -5.97
CA VAL A 85 17.54 -1.20 -5.36
C VAL A 85 16.09 -1.39 -4.90
N ILE A 86 15.42 -0.35 -4.39
CA ILE A 86 13.99 -0.45 -4.05
C ILE A 86 13.15 -0.67 -5.31
N TYR A 87 13.40 0.08 -6.39
CA TYR A 87 12.68 -0.15 -7.64
C TYR A 87 12.99 -1.51 -8.25
N ALA A 88 14.25 -1.96 -8.22
CA ALA A 88 14.62 -3.29 -8.70
C ALA A 88 13.95 -4.40 -7.87
N ALA A 89 13.92 -4.25 -6.54
CA ALA A 89 13.25 -5.16 -5.60
C ALA A 89 11.79 -5.38 -5.92
N THR A 90 11.10 -4.34 -6.42
CA THR A 90 9.67 -4.45 -6.72
C THR A 90 9.38 -4.72 -8.20
N LEU A 91 10.14 -4.12 -9.12
CA LEU A 91 9.87 -4.19 -10.57
C LEU A 91 10.34 -5.49 -11.20
N TYR A 92 11.45 -6.09 -10.74
CA TYR A 92 11.89 -7.37 -11.28
C TYR A 92 10.89 -8.50 -10.99
N PRO A 93 10.38 -8.69 -9.75
CA PRO A 93 9.34 -9.67 -9.49
C PRO A 93 8.08 -9.45 -10.34
N LEU A 94 7.67 -8.20 -10.57
CA LEU A 94 6.57 -7.91 -11.48
C LEU A 94 6.90 -8.30 -12.92
N LEU A 95 8.09 -7.97 -13.43
CA LEU A 95 8.53 -8.39 -14.76
C LEU A 95 8.51 -9.91 -14.91
N TYR A 96 8.95 -10.63 -13.88
CA TYR A 96 8.88 -12.09 -13.81
C TYR A 96 7.42 -12.59 -13.88
N TRP A 97 6.50 -11.97 -13.13
CA TRP A 97 5.08 -12.32 -13.21
C TRP A 97 4.51 -12.07 -14.60
N HIS A 98 4.79 -10.93 -15.23
CA HIS A 98 4.30 -10.63 -16.59
C HIS A 98 4.85 -11.58 -17.66
N SER A 99 5.92 -12.33 -17.38
CA SER A 99 6.48 -13.34 -18.29
C SER A 99 6.02 -14.76 -17.99
N ARG A 100 5.08 -14.94 -17.06
CA ARG A 100 4.65 -16.26 -16.58
C ARG A 100 3.12 -16.35 -16.61
N THR A 101 2.62 -17.47 -17.08
CA THR A 101 1.17 -17.80 -17.07
C THR A 101 0.83 -18.88 -16.05
N ASP A 102 1.83 -19.40 -15.34
CA ASP A 102 1.75 -20.53 -14.41
C ASP A 102 1.66 -20.10 -12.94
N ARG A 103 1.24 -18.86 -12.68
CA ARG A 103 1.13 -18.33 -11.31
C ARG A 103 -0.19 -18.75 -10.67
N ASP A 104 -0.12 -19.35 -9.48
CA ASP A 104 -1.27 -19.86 -8.71
C ASP A 104 -1.84 -18.82 -7.73
N PHE A 105 -1.52 -17.54 -7.94
CA PHE A 105 -2.00 -16.42 -7.15
C PHE A 105 -2.38 -15.25 -8.06
N HIS A 106 -3.27 -14.41 -7.56
CA HIS A 106 -3.79 -13.24 -8.27
C HIS A 106 -3.69 -12.01 -7.37
N TRP A 107 -3.66 -10.82 -7.95
CA TRP A 107 -3.67 -9.61 -7.11
C TRP A 107 -5.07 -9.37 -6.53
N PHE A 108 -6.09 -9.51 -7.37
CA PHE A 108 -7.51 -9.50 -7.03
C PHE A 108 -8.23 -10.70 -7.64
N LEU A 109 -8.01 -11.00 -8.92
CA LEU A 109 -8.68 -12.11 -9.61
C LEU A 109 -7.92 -12.57 -10.85
N ALA A 110 -8.28 -13.75 -11.35
CA ALA A 110 -7.64 -14.37 -12.51
C ALA A 110 -7.60 -13.46 -13.75
N GLY A 111 -6.39 -13.16 -14.22
CA GLY A 111 -6.14 -12.37 -15.43
C GLY A 111 -6.09 -10.85 -15.21
N ASP A 112 -6.14 -10.37 -13.96
CA ASP A 112 -5.91 -8.97 -13.63
C ASP A 112 -4.54 -8.46 -14.12
N PHE A 113 -3.50 -9.28 -14.04
CA PHE A 113 -2.19 -9.01 -14.61
C PHE A 113 -2.09 -9.42 -16.08
N TRP A 114 -1.44 -8.56 -16.86
CA TRP A 114 -1.13 -8.86 -18.25
C TRP A 114 0.10 -9.77 -18.34
N THR A 115 -0.01 -10.92 -19.01
CA THR A 115 1.05 -11.93 -19.10
C THR A 115 1.48 -12.18 -20.55
N ALA A 116 2.16 -11.22 -21.18
CA ALA A 116 2.66 -11.37 -22.55
C ALA A 116 4.13 -10.95 -22.71
N VAL A 117 4.88 -10.85 -21.61
CA VAL A 117 6.29 -10.51 -21.67
C VAL A 117 7.10 -11.77 -22.04
N PRO A 118 8.01 -11.70 -23.02
CA PRO A 118 8.88 -12.84 -23.33
C PRO A 118 9.76 -13.25 -22.15
N GLU A 119 9.92 -14.55 -21.91
CA GLU A 119 10.74 -15.07 -20.81
C GLU A 119 12.19 -14.55 -20.85
N GLY A 120 12.76 -14.36 -22.05
CA GLY A 120 14.11 -13.80 -22.22
C GLY A 120 14.26 -12.40 -21.64
N LEU A 121 13.19 -11.59 -21.65
CA LEU A 121 13.23 -10.26 -21.02
C LEU A 121 13.28 -10.36 -19.49
N ALA A 122 12.57 -11.33 -18.90
CA ALA A 122 12.67 -11.59 -17.47
C ALA A 122 14.05 -12.15 -17.07
N GLN A 123 14.67 -12.98 -17.91
CA GLN A 123 16.05 -13.44 -17.69
C GLN A 123 17.06 -12.30 -17.72
N ALA A 124 16.98 -11.42 -18.72
CA ALA A 124 17.81 -10.21 -18.77
C ALA A 124 17.54 -9.28 -17.58
N GLY A 125 16.27 -9.12 -17.20
CA GLY A 125 15.85 -8.36 -16.02
C GLY A 125 16.43 -8.91 -14.72
N PHE A 126 16.61 -10.22 -14.61
CA PHE A 126 17.25 -10.85 -13.45
C PHE A 126 18.72 -10.48 -13.33
N VAL A 127 19.46 -10.46 -14.44
CA VAL A 127 20.86 -10.02 -14.45
C VAL A 127 20.98 -8.56 -14.01
N VAL A 128 20.09 -7.69 -14.52
CA VAL A 128 20.03 -6.28 -14.09
C VAL A 128 19.69 -6.17 -12.61
N TYR A 129 18.71 -6.94 -12.13
CA TYR A 129 18.31 -7.00 -10.73
C TYR A 129 19.49 -7.35 -9.80
N LEU A 130 20.25 -8.39 -10.12
CA LEU A 130 21.46 -8.77 -9.38
C LEU A 130 22.54 -7.69 -9.43
N GLY A 131 22.75 -7.07 -10.60
CA GLY A 131 23.70 -5.98 -10.76
C GLY A 131 23.35 -4.76 -9.90
N VAL A 132 22.08 -4.39 -9.82
CA VAL A 132 21.61 -3.28 -8.97
C VAL A 132 21.79 -3.60 -7.48
N ILE A 133 21.52 -4.83 -7.06
CA ILE A 133 21.76 -5.27 -5.67
C ILE A 133 23.25 -5.20 -5.35
N ALA A 134 24.11 -5.73 -6.22
CA ALA A 134 25.56 -5.69 -6.03
C ALA A 134 26.07 -4.25 -5.93
N LEU A 135 25.59 -3.34 -6.79
CA LEU A 135 25.93 -1.92 -6.72
C LEU A 135 25.47 -1.29 -5.40
N TYR A 136 24.25 -1.58 -4.95
CA TYR A 136 23.76 -1.10 -3.66
C TYR A 136 24.64 -1.57 -2.51
N LEU A 137 24.88 -2.87 -2.41
CA LEU A 137 25.72 -3.46 -1.35
C LEU A 137 27.12 -2.84 -1.33
N PHE A 138 27.75 -2.65 -2.50
CA PHE A 138 29.03 -1.98 -2.61
C PHE A 138 28.98 -0.54 -2.08
N THR A 139 28.04 0.26 -2.56
CA THR A 139 27.91 1.67 -2.14
C THR A 139 27.56 1.80 -0.66
N GLU A 140 26.70 0.93 -0.13
CA GLU A 140 26.28 0.95 1.26
C GLU A 140 27.39 0.51 2.21
N THR A 141 28.18 -0.49 1.82
CA THR A 141 29.36 -0.92 2.58
C THR A 141 30.35 0.23 2.69
N ARG A 142 30.69 0.87 1.56
CA ARG A 142 31.58 2.03 1.55
C ARG A 142 31.02 3.18 2.39
N ALA A 143 29.72 3.44 2.28
CA ALA A 143 29.06 4.50 3.03
C ALA A 143 29.12 4.24 4.54
N SER A 144 28.85 3.00 4.95
CA SER A 144 28.84 2.58 6.36
C SER A 144 30.22 2.66 6.99
N LEU A 145 31.26 2.23 6.26
CA LEU A 145 32.65 2.36 6.69
C LEU A 145 33.05 3.84 6.86
N ARG A 146 32.68 4.70 5.91
CA ARG A 146 32.98 6.15 5.99
C ARG A 146 32.25 6.84 7.14
N ARG A 147 31.02 6.40 7.46
CA ARG A 147 30.21 6.96 8.55
C ARG A 147 30.56 6.39 9.92
N GLY A 148 31.35 5.31 9.98
CA GLY A 148 31.63 4.58 11.22
C GLY A 148 30.41 3.86 11.80
N GLY A 149 29.39 3.57 10.98
CA GLY A 149 28.15 2.95 11.45
C GLY A 149 27.20 2.52 10.33
N PHE A 150 26.37 1.54 10.63
CA PHE A 150 25.40 0.95 9.70
C PHE A 150 23.97 1.43 10.01
N ASN A 151 23.26 1.97 9.01
CA ASN A 151 21.86 2.37 9.18
C ASN A 151 20.94 1.14 9.12
N LEU A 152 20.75 0.50 10.27
CA LEU A 152 19.95 -0.71 10.39
C LEU A 152 18.49 -0.51 9.91
N PRO A 153 17.76 0.57 10.30
CA PRO A 153 16.40 0.77 9.81
C PRO A 153 16.26 0.87 8.29
N LYS A 154 17.12 1.68 7.63
CA LYS A 154 17.09 1.82 6.17
C LYS A 154 17.36 0.50 5.46
N ASN A 155 18.40 -0.22 5.90
CA ASN A 155 18.77 -1.49 5.31
C ASN A 155 17.76 -2.60 5.62
N GLY A 156 17.08 -2.53 6.77
CA GLY A 156 15.94 -3.39 7.10
C GLY A 156 14.79 -3.22 6.09
N ILE A 157 14.48 -1.99 5.67
CA ILE A 157 13.48 -1.75 4.61
C ILE A 157 13.95 -2.31 3.26
N VAL A 158 15.20 -2.07 2.86
CA VAL A 158 15.73 -2.58 1.59
C VAL A 158 15.71 -4.11 1.57
N PHE A 159 16.25 -4.74 2.60
CA PHE A 159 16.29 -6.20 2.71
C PHE A 159 14.89 -6.80 2.81
N GLY A 160 14.02 -6.22 3.64
CA GLY A 160 12.64 -6.65 3.78
C GLY A 160 11.87 -6.55 2.46
N THR A 161 12.08 -5.50 1.67
CA THR A 161 11.46 -5.32 0.34
C THR A 161 11.97 -6.38 -0.64
N LEU A 162 13.29 -6.57 -0.72
CA LEU A 162 13.90 -7.61 -1.58
C LEU A 162 13.35 -8.99 -1.24
N LEU A 163 13.35 -9.34 0.04
CA LEU A 163 12.92 -10.66 0.49
C LEU A 163 11.41 -10.88 0.26
N SER A 164 10.58 -9.94 0.68
CA SER A 164 9.11 -10.08 0.56
C SER A 164 8.67 -10.22 -0.90
N TRP A 165 9.13 -9.34 -1.79
CA TRP A 165 8.69 -9.37 -3.18
C TRP A 165 9.28 -10.56 -3.94
N TYR A 166 10.54 -10.91 -3.70
CA TYR A 166 11.14 -12.07 -4.36
C TYR A 166 10.51 -13.38 -3.90
N LEU A 167 10.31 -13.57 -2.59
CA LEU A 167 9.68 -14.78 -2.07
C LEU A 167 8.22 -14.89 -2.49
N GLY A 168 7.46 -13.79 -2.39
CA GLY A 168 6.03 -13.80 -2.68
C GLY A 168 5.65 -13.97 -4.14
N ILE A 169 6.51 -13.56 -5.07
CA ILE A 169 6.16 -13.55 -6.50
C ILE A 169 7.06 -14.48 -7.34
N VAL A 170 8.36 -14.55 -7.03
CA VAL A 170 9.33 -15.27 -7.88
C VAL A 170 9.59 -16.68 -7.35
N HIS A 171 9.91 -16.81 -6.06
CA HIS A 171 10.37 -18.08 -5.51
C HIS A 171 9.23 -19.05 -5.20
N PHE A 172 8.19 -18.59 -4.49
CA PHE A 172 7.02 -19.39 -4.17
C PHE A 172 5.88 -19.12 -5.15
N ASN A 173 5.12 -20.16 -5.45
CA ASN A 173 3.90 -20.09 -6.25
C ASN A 173 2.68 -20.43 -5.39
N LEU A 174 2.45 -19.64 -4.34
CA LEU A 174 1.41 -19.91 -3.34
C LEU A 174 0.73 -18.62 -2.91
N ASP A 175 -0.59 -18.57 -3.05
CA ASP A 175 -1.42 -17.41 -2.71
C ASP A 175 -1.24 -16.92 -1.26
N LEU A 176 -1.18 -17.86 -0.30
CA LEU A 176 -0.94 -17.53 1.11
C LEU A 176 0.42 -16.84 1.32
N VAL A 177 1.47 -17.31 0.62
CA VAL A 177 2.81 -16.73 0.75
C VAL A 177 2.80 -15.32 0.17
N PHE A 178 2.27 -15.14 -1.04
CA PHE A 178 2.10 -13.83 -1.67
C PHE A 178 1.34 -12.86 -0.75
N THR A 179 0.22 -13.29 -0.17
CA THR A 179 -0.59 -12.47 0.73
C THR A 179 0.21 -12.05 1.97
N ILE A 180 0.94 -12.95 2.62
CA ILE A 180 1.74 -12.62 3.81
C ILE A 180 2.91 -11.68 3.45
N THR A 181 3.67 -12.02 2.41
CA THR A 181 4.89 -11.28 2.09
C THR A 181 4.58 -9.93 1.46
N ASN A 182 3.59 -9.82 0.59
CA ASN A 182 3.33 -8.58 -0.14
C ASN A 182 2.26 -7.75 0.54
N VAL A 183 1.10 -8.33 0.89
CA VAL A 183 -0.04 -7.58 1.44
C VAL A 183 0.14 -7.27 2.93
N VAL A 184 0.42 -8.28 3.76
CA VAL A 184 0.56 -8.08 5.21
C VAL A 184 1.81 -7.26 5.55
N SER A 185 2.94 -7.58 4.94
CA SER A 185 4.20 -6.84 5.17
C SER A 185 4.15 -5.40 4.66
N HIS A 186 3.26 -5.08 3.71
CA HIS A 186 2.96 -3.71 3.32
C HIS A 186 2.01 -3.02 4.32
N GLY A 187 0.98 -3.71 4.79
CA GLY A 187 -0.04 -3.14 5.66
C GLY A 187 0.45 -2.79 7.08
N ILE A 188 1.28 -3.65 7.69
CA ILE A 188 1.73 -3.48 9.08
C ILE A 188 2.55 -2.19 9.28
N PRO A 189 3.59 -1.89 8.48
CA PRO A 189 4.36 -0.65 8.63
C PRO A 189 3.49 0.61 8.52
N TYR A 190 2.49 0.59 7.64
CA TYR A 190 1.57 1.71 7.50
C TYR A 190 0.67 1.91 8.72
N LEU A 191 0.13 0.83 9.27
CA LEU A 191 -0.67 0.89 10.50
C LEU A 191 0.16 1.47 11.66
N ALA A 192 1.42 1.04 11.78
CA ALA A 192 2.35 1.60 12.75
C ALA A 192 2.60 3.10 12.51
N LEU A 193 2.78 3.52 11.25
CA LEU A 193 2.98 4.92 10.89
C LEU A 193 1.77 5.80 11.25
N ILE A 194 0.55 5.34 10.93
CA ILE A 194 -0.70 6.04 11.30
C ILE A 194 -0.84 6.16 12.82
N TRP A 195 -0.55 5.08 13.54
CA TRP A 195 -0.63 5.06 15.00
C TRP A 195 0.36 6.05 15.64
N VAL A 196 1.63 6.01 15.22
CA VAL A 196 2.67 6.94 15.71
C VAL A 196 2.27 8.39 15.40
N TYR A 197 1.81 8.66 14.18
CA TYR A 197 1.35 9.99 13.79
C TYR A 197 0.21 10.50 14.69
N GLY A 198 -0.80 9.65 14.94
CA GLY A 198 -1.92 9.99 15.82
C GLY A 198 -1.49 10.23 17.28
N ALA A 199 -0.61 9.38 17.81
CA ALA A 199 -0.07 9.51 19.16
C ALA A 199 0.67 10.84 19.37
N ARG A 200 1.43 11.30 18.37
CA ARG A 200 2.16 12.58 18.44
C ARG A 200 1.24 13.80 18.43
N ARG A 201 0.22 13.80 17.58
CA ARG A 201 -0.77 14.90 17.57
C ARG A 201 -1.56 14.95 18.88
N ARG A 202 -1.78 13.80 19.51
CA ARG A 202 -2.36 13.73 20.86
C ARG A 202 -1.47 14.42 21.90
N GLU A 203 -0.18 14.11 21.91
CA GLU A 203 0.80 14.74 22.82
C GLU A 203 0.83 16.27 22.66
N ARG A 204 0.63 16.77 21.45
CA ARG A 204 0.58 18.22 21.15
C ARG A 204 -0.77 18.88 21.43
N GLY A 205 -1.79 18.13 21.84
CA GLY A 205 -3.14 18.65 22.06
C GLY A 205 -3.89 19.05 20.77
N GLU A 206 -3.43 18.57 19.61
CA GLU A 206 -3.95 18.95 18.29
C GLU A 206 -5.12 18.08 17.81
N LEU A 207 -5.49 17.03 18.55
CA LEU A 207 -6.60 16.15 18.20
C LEU A 207 -7.95 16.74 18.64
N VAL A 208 -8.91 16.81 17.71
CA VAL A 208 -10.27 17.30 17.97
C VAL A 208 -11.32 16.32 17.41
N GLY A 209 -12.40 16.07 18.15
CA GLY A 209 -13.55 15.29 17.67
C GLY A 209 -13.40 13.76 17.81
N ALA A 210 -13.85 13.00 16.80
CA ALA A 210 -13.85 11.53 16.82
C ALA A 210 -12.43 10.93 16.91
N SER A 211 -11.42 11.58 16.31
CA SER A 211 -10.01 11.22 16.44
C SER A 211 -9.50 11.35 17.88
N HIS A 212 -9.92 12.40 18.59
CA HIS A 212 -9.63 12.57 20.02
C HIS A 212 -10.35 11.50 20.86
N PHE A 213 -11.61 11.16 20.57
CA PHE A 213 -12.35 10.11 21.27
C PHE A 213 -11.72 8.71 21.12
N VAL A 214 -11.40 8.29 19.89
CA VAL A 214 -10.72 6.98 19.67
C VAL A 214 -9.35 6.96 20.32
N SER A 215 -8.61 8.08 20.29
CA SER A 215 -7.29 8.19 20.95
C SER A 215 -7.34 8.27 22.48
N ARG A 216 -8.43 8.77 23.07
CA ARG A 216 -8.56 9.05 24.52
C ARG A 216 -9.23 7.93 25.30
N VAL A 217 -10.10 7.13 24.68
CA VAL A 217 -10.96 6.20 25.43
C VAL A 217 -10.49 4.74 25.38
N ILE A 218 -9.77 4.24 24.36
CA ILE A 218 -9.58 2.77 24.20
C ILE A 218 -8.22 2.28 23.64
N GLY A 219 -7.26 3.15 23.30
CA GLY A 219 -5.90 2.72 22.92
C GLY A 219 -5.81 1.84 21.66
N ILE A 220 -4.78 0.98 21.59
CA ILE A 220 -4.50 0.08 20.46
C ILE A 220 -5.69 -0.87 20.15
N PRO A 221 -6.38 -1.48 21.13
CA PRO A 221 -7.48 -2.40 20.85
C PRO A 221 -8.65 -1.81 20.09
N ALA A 222 -9.10 -0.57 20.37
CA ALA A 222 -10.19 0.01 19.58
C ALA A 222 -9.76 0.43 18.19
N PHE A 223 -8.51 0.88 18.02
CA PHE A 223 -8.00 1.20 16.70
C PHE A 223 -8.10 -0.03 15.80
N PHE A 224 -7.58 -1.18 16.26
CA PHE A 224 -7.71 -2.44 15.53
C PHE A 224 -9.16 -2.93 15.47
N GLY A 225 -9.94 -2.81 16.53
CA GLY A 225 -11.34 -3.22 16.57
C GLY A 225 -12.20 -2.49 15.53
N LEU A 226 -12.02 -1.18 15.36
CA LEU A 226 -12.74 -0.41 14.34
C LEU A 226 -12.27 -0.78 12.92
N LEU A 227 -10.97 -1.01 12.72
CA LEU A 227 -10.45 -1.46 11.42
C LEU A 227 -11.00 -2.85 11.06
N LEU A 228 -11.06 -3.75 12.03
CA LEU A 228 -11.67 -5.08 11.87
C LEU A 228 -13.17 -4.98 11.59
N LEU A 229 -13.88 -4.09 12.27
CA LEU A 229 -15.30 -3.86 12.01
C LEU A 229 -15.53 -3.39 10.57
N PHE A 230 -14.80 -2.38 10.11
CA PHE A 230 -14.95 -1.89 8.74
C PHE A 230 -14.55 -2.95 7.70
N ALA A 231 -13.45 -3.67 7.93
CA ALA A 231 -13.06 -4.77 7.05
C ALA A 231 -14.13 -5.88 7.03
N TYR A 232 -14.67 -6.27 8.19
CA TYR A 232 -15.71 -7.30 8.29
C TYR A 232 -16.99 -6.90 7.55
N VAL A 233 -17.41 -5.63 7.65
CA VAL A 233 -18.57 -5.12 6.94
C VAL A 233 -18.33 -5.07 5.43
N GLU A 234 -17.16 -4.59 4.99
CA GLU A 234 -16.80 -4.57 3.57
C GLU A 234 -16.76 -5.97 2.96
N GLU A 235 -16.02 -6.90 3.59
CA GLU A 235 -15.94 -8.30 3.17
C GLU A 235 -17.30 -9.00 3.23
N GLY A 236 -18.14 -8.65 4.21
CA GLY A 236 -19.52 -9.11 4.28
C GLY A 236 -20.33 -8.71 3.05
N PHE A 237 -20.20 -7.49 2.55
CA PHE A 237 -20.87 -7.06 1.32
C PHE A 237 -20.30 -7.72 0.07
N TRP A 238 -18.97 -7.91 -0.01
CA TRP A 238 -18.34 -8.68 -1.09
C TRP A 238 -18.86 -10.12 -1.12
N ALA A 239 -18.87 -10.80 0.03
CA ALA A 239 -19.35 -12.17 0.17
C ALA A 239 -20.87 -12.27 -0.11
N GLY A 240 -21.67 -11.35 0.41
CA GLY A 240 -23.13 -11.37 0.27
C GLY A 240 -23.60 -11.14 -1.17
N PHE A 241 -23.08 -10.09 -1.83
CA PHE A 241 -23.57 -9.66 -3.14
C PHE A 241 -22.78 -10.21 -4.33
N VAL A 242 -21.47 -10.41 -4.21
CA VAL A 242 -20.59 -10.63 -5.38
C VAL A 242 -20.00 -12.04 -5.39
N TRP A 243 -19.18 -12.40 -4.40
CA TRP A 243 -18.38 -13.63 -4.45
C TRP A 243 -19.12 -14.86 -3.95
N ARG A 244 -20.01 -14.71 -2.96
CA ARG A 244 -20.72 -15.82 -2.31
C ARG A 244 -19.80 -16.86 -1.67
N GLU A 245 -18.59 -16.46 -1.31
CA GLU A 245 -17.59 -17.28 -0.64
C GLU A 245 -17.62 -17.09 0.88
N HIS A 246 -17.20 -18.12 1.63
CA HIS A 246 -17.06 -18.06 3.08
C HIS A 246 -18.28 -17.53 3.86
N LEU A 247 -19.50 -17.71 3.35
CA LEU A 247 -20.74 -17.15 3.91
C LEU A 247 -20.99 -17.51 5.38
N ALA A 248 -20.49 -18.65 5.85
CA ALA A 248 -20.56 -19.05 7.25
C ALA A 248 -19.86 -18.05 8.19
N ALA A 249 -18.85 -17.31 7.71
CA ALA A 249 -18.18 -16.25 8.45
C ALA A 249 -18.98 -14.92 8.46
N PHE A 250 -19.94 -14.77 7.54
CA PHE A 250 -20.73 -13.55 7.32
C PHE A 250 -22.24 -13.82 7.38
N PRO A 251 -22.79 -14.39 8.46
CA PRO A 251 -24.17 -14.89 8.50
C PRO A 251 -25.22 -13.80 8.24
N ILE A 252 -24.99 -12.56 8.70
CA ILE A 252 -25.90 -11.44 8.47
C ILE A 252 -25.97 -11.07 6.98
N PHE A 253 -24.86 -11.22 6.26
CA PHE A 253 -24.75 -10.88 4.85
C PHE A 253 -25.08 -12.06 3.93
N ALA A 254 -25.09 -13.30 4.45
CA ALA A 254 -25.39 -14.51 3.68
C ALA A 254 -26.80 -14.50 3.08
N GLU A 255 -27.74 -13.82 3.74
CA GLU A 255 -29.13 -13.61 3.31
C GLU A 255 -29.26 -12.58 2.18
N LEU A 256 -28.21 -11.84 1.84
CA LEU A 256 -28.24 -10.89 0.73
C LEU A 256 -28.35 -11.62 -0.62
N PRO A 257 -29.15 -11.09 -1.57
CA PRO A 257 -29.29 -11.71 -2.88
C PRO A 257 -28.00 -11.52 -3.69
N PRO A 258 -27.49 -12.56 -4.38
CA PRO A 258 -26.37 -12.39 -5.30
C PRO A 258 -26.76 -11.46 -6.45
N LEU A 259 -25.90 -10.51 -6.77
CA LEU A 259 -26.07 -9.64 -7.94
C LEU A 259 -25.24 -10.19 -9.09
N THR A 260 -25.90 -10.49 -10.21
CA THR A 260 -25.25 -11.05 -11.40
C THR A 260 -25.39 -10.18 -12.64
N SER A 261 -26.28 -9.19 -12.62
CA SER A 261 -26.43 -8.27 -13.76
C SER A 261 -25.21 -7.36 -13.87
N HIS A 262 -24.73 -7.22 -15.10
CA HIS A 262 -23.56 -6.40 -15.40
C HIS A 262 -23.77 -4.94 -14.98
N GLU A 263 -24.98 -4.43 -15.16
CA GLU A 263 -25.35 -3.06 -14.78
C GLU A 263 -25.27 -2.86 -13.27
N ALA A 264 -25.80 -3.80 -12.47
CA ALA A 264 -25.74 -3.69 -11.01
C ALA A 264 -24.28 -3.82 -10.52
N LEU A 265 -23.52 -4.76 -11.08
CA LEU A 265 -22.12 -4.95 -10.73
C LEU A 265 -21.24 -3.75 -11.13
N SER A 266 -21.56 -3.09 -12.25
CA SER A 266 -20.87 -1.86 -12.68
C SER A 266 -20.97 -0.71 -11.69
N LEU A 267 -22.00 -0.70 -10.85
CA LEU A 267 -22.17 0.28 -9.78
C LEU A 267 -21.61 -0.25 -8.45
N LEU A 268 -21.92 -1.50 -8.12
CA LEU A 268 -21.57 -2.09 -6.83
C LEU A 268 -20.07 -2.37 -6.69
N VAL A 269 -19.42 -2.97 -7.69
CA VAL A 269 -18.01 -3.35 -7.60
C VAL A 269 -17.10 -2.13 -7.40
N PRO A 270 -17.24 -1.04 -8.18
CA PRO A 270 -16.48 0.18 -7.93
C PRO A 270 -16.81 0.86 -6.60
N LEU A 271 -18.06 0.72 -6.10
CA LEU A 271 -18.44 1.24 -4.79
C LEU A 271 -17.74 0.48 -3.66
N LEU A 272 -17.72 -0.85 -3.72
CA LEU A 272 -17.07 -1.69 -2.72
C LEU A 272 -15.55 -1.55 -2.77
N ALA A 273 -14.96 -1.40 -3.96
CA ALA A 273 -13.52 -1.15 -4.11
C ALA A 273 -13.11 0.30 -3.78
N LEU A 274 -14.07 1.20 -3.55
CA LEU A 274 -13.81 2.63 -3.40
C LEU A 274 -12.90 2.96 -2.22
N PRO A 275 -13.04 2.37 -1.01
CA PRO A 275 -12.12 2.61 0.09
C PRO A 275 -10.67 2.30 -0.32
N GLN A 276 -10.47 1.18 -0.99
CA GLN A 276 -9.15 0.73 -1.45
C GLN A 276 -8.57 1.63 -2.53
N ALA A 277 -9.33 1.92 -3.59
CA ALA A 277 -8.89 2.81 -4.67
C ALA A 277 -8.57 4.22 -4.14
N THR A 278 -9.43 4.73 -3.25
CA THR A 278 -9.25 6.02 -2.60
C THR A 278 -7.97 6.04 -1.78
N HIS A 279 -7.73 5.02 -0.95
CA HIS A 279 -6.53 4.90 -0.15
C HIS A 279 -5.26 4.93 -1.03
N TYR A 280 -5.22 4.13 -2.11
CA TYR A 280 -4.07 4.06 -3.00
C TYR A 280 -3.66 5.41 -3.58
N VAL A 281 -4.67 6.21 -3.98
CA VAL A 281 -4.44 7.53 -4.58
C VAL A 281 -4.17 8.59 -3.51
N LEU A 282 -4.98 8.62 -2.44
CA LEU A 282 -4.88 9.65 -1.40
C LEU A 282 -3.52 9.64 -0.73
N ASP A 283 -2.93 8.48 -0.49
CA ASP A 283 -1.64 8.35 0.18
C ASP A 283 -0.52 9.15 -0.48
N GLY A 284 -0.52 9.25 -1.82
CA GLY A 284 0.44 10.09 -2.55
C GLY A 284 0.34 11.58 -2.24
N PHE A 285 -0.81 12.05 -1.78
CA PHE A 285 -1.07 13.45 -1.46
C PHE A 285 -0.95 13.72 0.02
N ILE A 286 -1.56 12.87 0.83
CA ILE A 286 -1.71 13.15 2.24
C ILE A 286 -0.35 13.06 2.93
N TRP A 287 0.56 12.16 2.52
CA TRP A 287 1.91 12.07 3.10
C TRP A 287 2.88 13.09 2.50
N ARG A 288 2.50 13.93 1.55
CA ARG A 288 3.45 14.93 1.05
C ARG A 288 3.66 16.03 2.09
N ILE A 289 4.90 16.21 2.56
CA ILE A 289 5.26 17.40 3.36
C ILE A 289 5.11 18.63 2.46
N LYS A 290 4.23 19.55 2.88
CA LYS A 290 3.94 20.80 2.15
C LYS A 290 4.77 21.98 2.66
N ASP A 291 5.27 21.90 3.88
CA ASP A 291 6.13 22.91 4.49
C ASP A 291 7.61 22.61 4.13
N PRO A 292 8.30 23.51 3.41
CA PRO A 292 9.70 23.32 3.04
C PRO A 292 10.67 23.20 4.24
N GLU A 293 10.30 23.75 5.40
CA GLU A 293 11.14 23.73 6.61
C GLU A 293 10.82 22.57 7.57
N ALA A 294 9.71 21.86 7.34
CA ALA A 294 9.34 20.72 8.16
C ALA A 294 10.02 19.44 7.66
N THR A 295 10.65 18.69 8.56
CA THR A 295 11.13 17.34 8.26
C THR A 295 10.12 16.30 8.76
N TRP A 296 10.20 15.09 8.20
CA TRP A 296 9.47 13.96 8.78
C TRP A 296 9.89 13.67 10.23
N THR A 297 11.10 14.05 10.62
CA THR A 297 11.57 13.99 12.01
C THR A 297 10.72 14.88 12.89
N ASP A 298 10.48 16.11 12.47
CA ASP A 298 9.67 17.07 13.22
C ASP A 298 8.21 16.62 13.35
N VAL A 299 7.68 16.00 12.31
CA VAL A 299 6.29 15.53 12.26
C VAL A 299 6.07 14.26 13.10
N LEU A 300 7.00 13.31 13.07
CA LEU A 300 6.83 11.99 13.73
C LEU A 300 7.53 11.88 15.08
N TRP A 301 8.56 12.69 15.33
CA TRP A 301 9.43 12.56 16.50
C TRP A 301 9.56 13.86 17.31
N GLY A 302 9.07 15.00 16.79
CA GLY A 302 9.23 16.31 17.42
C GLY A 302 10.42 17.09 16.85
N ARG A 303 10.32 18.43 16.86
CA ARG A 303 11.50 19.28 16.67
C ARG A 303 12.38 19.06 17.91
N THR A 304 13.59 18.54 17.72
CA THR A 304 14.64 18.57 18.75
C THR A 304 15.18 19.98 18.88
#